data_AF-A0A849DP03-F1
#
_entry.id   AF-A0A849DP03-F1
#
_cell.length_a   1.000
_cell.length_b   1.000
_cell.length_c   1.000
_cell.angle_alpha   90.00
_cell.angle_beta   90.00
_cell.angle_gamma   90.00
#
_symmetry.space_group_name_H-M   'P 1'
#
loop_
_entity.id
_entity.type
_entity.pdbx_description
1 polymer ?
#
loop_
_entity_poly.entity_id
_entity_poly.type
_entity_poly.pdbx_seq_one_letter_code
_entity_poly.pdbx_strand_id
1 'polypeptide(L)'
;MVATLLAPPVGVDEARALARELLTGDRLRHTAGVAARAEDLAETIGDHDAEILVVAAWVHDIGYGDRAVDTGFHPLDGARFLDGLGWPARISALVAHHSGARFVARPLGLAGALARYPDEGTAVSDALT
;
A
#
# COMPACT_ATOMS: atom_id res chain seq x y z
N MET A 1 -8.34 27.08 22.12
CA MET A 1 -9.12 25.93 21.64
C MET A 1 -8.69 25.63 20.22
N VAL A 2 -7.59 24.89 20.05
CA VAL A 2 -7.12 24.48 18.73
C VAL A 2 -7.92 23.24 18.36
N ALA A 3 -8.68 23.35 17.26
CA ALA A 3 -9.47 22.26 16.74
C ALA A 3 -8.57 21.05 16.45
N THR A 4 -8.98 19.92 17.02
CA THR A 4 -8.53 18.54 16.83
C THR A 4 -8.01 18.24 15.42
N LEU A 5 -6.70 18.03 15.28
CA LEU A 5 -6.09 17.33 14.15
C LEU A 5 -6.32 15.82 14.35
N LEU A 6 -7.50 15.35 13.97
CA LEU A 6 -7.65 13.96 13.54
C LEU A 6 -7.66 14.02 12.02
N ALA A 7 -6.52 13.68 11.40
CA ALA A 7 -6.56 13.23 10.02
C ALA A 7 -7.53 12.04 9.95
N PRO A 8 -8.34 11.91 8.88
CA PRO A 8 -9.35 10.88 8.81
C PRO A 8 -8.70 9.49 8.94
N PRO A 9 -9.39 8.50 9.52
CA PRO A 9 -9.05 7.10 9.25
C PRO A 9 -9.06 6.96 7.73
N VAL A 10 -7.93 6.62 7.14
CA VAL A 10 -7.84 6.51 5.69
C VAL A 10 -8.67 5.31 5.27
N GLY A 11 -9.76 5.59 4.54
CA GLY A 11 -10.71 4.59 4.09
C GLY A 11 -10.46 4.13 2.66
N VAL A 12 -11.32 3.21 2.22
CA VAL A 12 -11.27 2.63 0.87
C VAL A 12 -11.43 3.67 -0.23
N ASP A 13 -12.28 4.68 -0.01
CA ASP A 13 -12.54 5.71 -1.03
C ASP A 13 -11.35 6.66 -1.21
N GLU A 14 -10.67 7.04 -0.12
CA GLU A 14 -9.43 7.82 -0.18
C GLU A 14 -8.32 7.04 -0.91
N ALA A 15 -8.20 5.74 -0.62
CA ALA A 15 -7.25 4.86 -1.29
C ALA A 15 -7.52 4.70 -2.78
N ARG A 16 -8.79 4.49 -3.14
CA ARG A 16 -9.23 4.42 -4.53
C ARG A 16 -8.99 5.74 -5.28
N ALA A 17 -9.26 6.88 -4.64
CA ALA A 17 -9.02 8.19 -5.22
C ALA A 17 -7.52 8.42 -5.49
N LEU A 18 -6.67 8.13 -4.51
CA LEU A 18 -5.21 8.26 -4.65
C LEU A 18 -4.65 7.33 -5.75
N ALA A 19 -5.13 6.09 -5.81
CA ALA A 19 -4.74 5.15 -6.86
C ALA A 19 -5.10 5.67 -8.26
N ARG A 20 -6.29 6.24 -8.44
CA ARG A 20 -6.74 6.83 -9.71
C ARG A 20 -5.99 8.11 -10.08
N GLU A 21 -5.48 8.83 -9.10
CA GLU A 21 -4.65 10.01 -9.31
C GLU A 21 -3.23 9.64 -9.80
N LEU A 22 -2.65 8.56 -9.25
CA LEU A 22 -1.25 8.20 -9.48
C LEU A 22 -1.06 7.14 -10.58
N LEU A 23 -2.06 6.30 -10.81
CA LEU A 23 -1.95 5.16 -11.73
C LEU A 23 -2.85 5.34 -12.96
N THR A 24 -2.39 4.80 -14.09
CA THR A 24 -3.15 4.81 -15.34
C THR A 24 -3.04 3.46 -16.06
N GLY A 25 -3.88 3.25 -17.08
CA GLY A 25 -3.79 2.12 -18.00
C GLY A 25 -3.86 0.74 -17.33
N ASP A 26 -2.96 -0.16 -17.72
CA ASP A 26 -2.89 -1.53 -17.20
C ASP A 26 -2.65 -1.59 -15.69
N ARG A 27 -1.86 -0.66 -15.13
CA ARG A 27 -1.56 -0.61 -13.70
C ARG A 27 -2.81 -0.31 -12.88
N LEU A 28 -3.53 0.76 -13.22
CA LEU A 28 -4.79 1.08 -12.53
C LEU A 28 -5.81 -0.07 -12.63
N ARG A 29 -5.89 -0.73 -13.79
CA ARG A 29 -6.74 -1.92 -13.97
C ARG A 29 -6.33 -3.10 -13.09
N HIS A 30 -5.03 -3.37 -13.00
CA HIS A 30 -4.49 -4.41 -12.13
C HIS A 30 -4.82 -4.11 -10.67
N THR A 31 -4.45 -2.92 -10.18
CA THR A 31 -4.74 -2.47 -8.81
C THR A 31 -6.23 -2.56 -8.47
N ALA A 32 -7.12 -2.08 -9.36
CA ALA A 32 -8.56 -2.18 -9.15
C ALA A 32 -9.05 -3.65 -9.09
N GLY A 33 -8.45 -4.54 -9.88
CA GLY A 33 -8.77 -5.97 -9.85
C GLY A 33 -8.31 -6.67 -8.57
N VAL A 34 -7.16 -6.28 -8.02
CA VAL A 34 -6.68 -6.78 -6.71
C VAL A 34 -7.58 -6.27 -5.59
N ALA A 35 -7.96 -4.99 -5.62
CA ALA A 35 -8.88 -4.41 -4.64
C ALA A 35 -10.26 -5.07 -4.66
N ALA A 36 -10.83 -5.38 -5.84
CA ALA A 36 -12.09 -6.11 -5.93
C ALA A 36 -11.99 -7.52 -5.31
N ARG A 37 -10.88 -8.24 -5.53
CA ARG A 37 -10.65 -9.55 -4.89
C ARG A 37 -10.46 -9.43 -3.38
N ALA A 38 -9.84 -8.36 -2.92
CA ALA A 38 -9.72 -8.05 -1.49
C ALA A 38 -11.09 -7.78 -0.86
N GLU A 39 -11.99 -7.08 -1.56
CA GLU A 39 -13.38 -6.86 -1.13
C GLU A 39 -14.13 -8.20 -1.01
N ASP A 40 -13.95 -9.13 -1.96
CA ASP A 40 -14.55 -10.47 -1.87
C ASP A 40 -13.98 -11.29 -0.68
N LEU A 41 -12.68 -11.16 -0.40
CA LEU A 41 -12.02 -11.89 0.70
C LEU A 41 -12.35 -11.29 2.07
N ALA A 42 -12.60 -9.99 2.13
CA ALA A 42 -12.94 -9.24 3.34
C ALA A 42 -14.15 -9.85 4.08
N GLU A 43 -15.10 -10.48 3.37
CA GLU A 43 -16.25 -11.18 3.96
C GLU A 43 -15.85 -12.38 4.85
N THR A 44 -14.61 -12.85 4.77
CA THR A 44 -14.12 -14.06 5.45
C THR A 44 -13.10 -13.81 6.55
N ILE A 45 -12.66 -12.56 6.74
CA ILE A 45 -11.66 -12.14 7.73
C ILE A 45 -12.25 -11.11 8.69
N GLY A 46 -11.63 -10.90 9.86
CA GLY A 46 -12.17 -9.97 10.87
C GLY A 46 -12.22 -8.53 10.37
N ASP A 47 -13.23 -7.76 10.81
CA ASP A 47 -13.59 -6.43 10.30
C ASP A 47 -12.41 -5.45 10.15
N HIS A 48 -11.45 -5.46 11.08
CA HIS A 48 -10.31 -4.55 11.03
C HIS A 48 -9.26 -4.93 9.95
N ASP A 49 -9.01 -6.22 9.75
CA ASP A 49 -8.08 -6.67 8.71
C ASP A 49 -8.72 -6.64 7.32
N ALA A 50 -10.05 -6.80 7.25
CA ALA A 50 -10.84 -6.63 6.03
C ALA A 50 -10.65 -5.25 5.39
N GLU A 51 -10.89 -4.17 6.15
CA GLU A 51 -10.74 -2.81 5.63
C GLU A 51 -9.27 -2.51 5.25
N ILE A 52 -8.32 -2.89 6.10
CA ILE A 52 -6.89 -2.71 5.85
C ILE A 52 -6.45 -3.40 4.56
N LEU A 53 -6.92 -4.62 4.31
CA LEU A 53 -6.61 -5.36 3.10
C LEU A 53 -7.09 -4.61 1.85
N VAL A 54 -8.33 -4.12 1.85
CA VAL A 54 -8.89 -3.39 0.70
C VAL A 54 -8.17 -2.05 0.49
N VAL A 55 -7.89 -1.32 1.56
CA VAL A 55 -7.11 -0.07 1.51
C VAL A 55 -5.74 -0.34 0.91
N ALA A 56 -4.99 -1.31 1.46
CA ALA A 56 -3.65 -1.67 0.99
C ALA A 56 -3.68 -2.15 -0.47
N ALA A 57 -4.70 -2.92 -0.87
CA ALA A 57 -4.85 -3.40 -2.25
C ALA A 57 -5.00 -2.24 -3.25
N TRP A 58 -5.73 -1.18 -2.90
CA TRP A 58 -5.82 0.02 -3.73
C TRP A 58 -4.50 0.77 -3.87
N VAL A 59 -3.62 0.75 -2.86
CA VAL A 59 -2.41 1.56 -2.86
C VAL A 59 -1.10 0.79 -3.05
N HIS A 60 -1.11 -0.54 -3.16
CA HIS A 60 0.12 -1.34 -3.22
C HIS A 60 1.05 -0.94 -4.39
N ASP A 61 0.47 -0.61 -5.53
CA ASP A 61 1.21 -0.34 -6.77
C ASP A 61 1.49 1.15 -7.01
N ILE A 62 1.11 2.07 -6.11
CA ILE A 62 1.20 3.52 -6.37
C ILE A 62 2.63 4.02 -6.57
N GLY A 63 3.63 3.27 -6.11
CA GLY A 63 5.03 3.57 -6.36
C GLY A 63 5.44 3.52 -7.84
N TYR A 64 4.56 3.07 -8.74
CA TYR A 64 4.73 3.24 -10.19
C TYR A 64 4.38 4.64 -10.71
N GLY A 65 3.64 5.45 -9.94
CA GLY A 65 3.21 6.78 -10.36
C GLY A 65 4.34 7.79 -10.32
N ASP A 66 4.43 8.68 -11.32
CA ASP A 66 5.54 9.65 -11.49
C ASP A 66 5.82 10.52 -10.25
N ARG A 67 4.79 10.80 -9.44
CA ARG A 67 4.92 11.58 -8.19
C ARG A 67 5.43 10.78 -6.99
N ALA A 68 5.32 9.45 -7.04
CA ALA A 68 5.73 8.55 -5.97
C ALA A 68 7.10 7.92 -6.23
N VAL A 69 7.52 7.81 -7.50
CA VAL A 69 8.83 7.26 -7.88
C VAL A 69 9.98 8.07 -7.26
N ASP A 70 10.88 7.36 -6.58
CA ASP A 70 12.09 7.91 -5.95
C ASP A 70 13.31 7.05 -6.31
N THR A 71 13.24 5.76 -6.00
CA THR A 71 14.33 4.80 -6.27
C THR A 71 14.12 3.96 -7.52
N GLY A 72 12.90 3.95 -8.07
CA GLY A 72 12.46 3.04 -9.14
C GLY A 72 12.04 1.65 -8.62
N PHE A 73 12.08 1.43 -7.31
CA PHE A 73 11.57 0.22 -6.66
C PHE A 73 10.20 0.50 -6.03
N HIS A 74 9.15 0.29 -6.82
CA HIS A 74 7.77 0.69 -6.50
C HIS A 74 7.25 0.28 -5.10
N PRO A 75 7.61 -0.85 -4.47
CA PRO A 75 7.14 -1.14 -3.11
C PRO A 75 7.68 -0.14 -2.10
N LEU A 76 8.99 0.16 -2.18
CA LEU A 76 9.62 1.13 -1.30
C LEU A 76 9.19 2.56 -1.60
N ASP A 77 9.07 2.90 -2.88
CA ASP A 77 8.68 4.23 -3.34
C ASP A 77 7.23 4.54 -2.93
N GLY A 78 6.31 3.59 -3.11
CA GLY A 78 4.93 3.71 -2.66
C GLY A 78 4.83 3.88 -1.14
N ALA A 79 5.56 3.06 -0.36
CA ALA A 79 5.57 3.15 1.09
C ALA A 79 6.08 4.52 1.59
N ARG A 80 7.18 5.03 1.00
CA ARG A 80 7.72 6.35 1.34
C ARG A 80 6.76 7.48 0.99
N PHE A 81 6.08 7.36 -0.15
CA PHE A 81 5.10 8.34 -0.58
C PHE A 81 3.93 8.41 0.40
N LEU A 82 3.41 7.26 0.85
CA LEU A 82 2.35 7.18 1.86
C LEU A 82 2.78 7.76 3.21
N ASP A 83 3.99 7.47 3.68
CA ASP A 83 4.57 8.07 4.89
C ASP A 83 4.62 9.60 4.78
N GLY A 84 5.04 10.13 3.62
CA GLY A 84 5.06 11.57 3.36
C GLY A 84 3.67 12.23 3.38
N LEU A 85 2.62 11.47 3.11
CA LEU A 85 1.22 11.90 3.20
C LEU A 85 0.60 11.66 4.60
N GLY A 86 1.33 11.04 5.53
CA GLY A 86 0.86 10.77 6.89
C GLY A 86 -0.13 9.61 6.99
N TRP A 87 -0.06 8.64 6.08
CA TRP A 87 -0.90 7.44 6.11
C TRP A 87 -0.56 6.52 7.30
N PRO A 88 -1.47 5.61 7.70
CA PRO A 88 -1.21 4.66 8.77
C PRO A 88 0.01 3.79 8.49
N ALA A 89 0.93 3.70 9.46
CA ALA A 89 2.19 2.97 9.32
C ALA A 89 2.04 1.51 8.87
N ARG A 90 0.95 0.83 9.29
CA ARG A 90 0.66 -0.54 8.86
C ARG A 90 0.37 -0.62 7.35
N ILE A 91 -0.34 0.35 6.77
CA ILE A 91 -0.58 0.39 5.32
C ILE A 91 0.73 0.62 4.56
N SER A 92 1.53 1.62 4.97
CA SER A 92 2.85 1.84 4.35
C SER A 92 3.73 0.59 4.43
N ALA A 93 3.69 -0.14 5.55
CA ALA A 93 4.44 -1.37 5.71
C ALA A 93 3.95 -2.52 4.81
N LEU A 94 2.64 -2.70 4.67
CA LEU A 94 2.06 -3.64 3.72
C LEU A 94 2.46 -3.31 2.28
N VAL A 95 2.40 -2.03 1.89
CA VAL A 95 2.87 -1.56 0.58
C VAL A 95 4.37 -1.80 0.41
N ALA A 96 5.19 -1.64 1.44
CA ALA A 96 6.62 -1.88 1.33
C ALA A 96 6.96 -3.34 0.98
N HIS A 97 6.14 -4.30 1.46
CA HIS A 97 6.45 -5.73 1.41
C HIS A 97 5.63 -6.54 0.40
N HIS A 98 4.74 -5.89 -0.37
CA HIS A 98 3.92 -6.56 -1.38
C HIS A 98 4.75 -7.28 -2.47
N SER A 99 4.16 -8.26 -3.15
CA SER A 99 4.81 -9.03 -4.24
C SER A 99 6.18 -9.61 -3.90
N GLY A 100 6.45 -9.92 -2.63
CA GLY A 100 7.73 -10.48 -2.19
C GLY A 100 8.92 -9.51 -2.28
N ALA A 101 8.66 -8.20 -2.17
CA ALA A 101 9.64 -7.11 -2.26
C ALA A 101 10.95 -7.36 -1.48
N ARG A 102 10.88 -8.02 -0.31
CA ARG A 102 12.05 -8.41 0.49
C ARG A 102 13.12 -9.20 -0.27
N PHE A 103 12.72 -10.02 -1.25
CA PHE A 103 13.63 -10.83 -2.05
C PHE A 103 14.30 -10.01 -3.16
N VAL A 104 13.63 -8.95 -3.63
CA VAL A 104 14.11 -8.06 -4.71
C VAL A 104 14.94 -6.90 -4.16
N ALA A 105 14.62 -6.41 -2.96
CA ALA A 105 15.32 -5.26 -2.37
C ALA A 105 16.80 -5.54 -2.08
N ARG A 106 17.16 -6.77 -1.72
CA ARG A 106 18.56 -7.15 -1.42
C ARG A 106 19.50 -6.99 -2.63
N PRO A 107 19.24 -7.59 -3.81
CA PRO A 107 20.12 -7.42 -4.97
C PRO A 107 20.16 -5.96 -5.48
N LEU A 108 19.14 -5.15 -5.19
CA LEU A 108 19.12 -3.72 -5.52
C LEU A 108 19.86 -2.83 -4.49
N GLY A 109 20.41 -3.40 -3.41
CA GLY A 109 21.05 -2.63 -2.33
C GLY A 109 20.06 -1.84 -1.45
N LEU A 110 18.76 -2.12 -1.56
CA LEU A 110 17.67 -1.41 -0.88
C LEU A 110 17.19 -2.11 0.40
N ALA A 111 17.75 -3.27 0.76
CA ALA A 111 17.33 -4.02 1.95
C ALA A 111 17.33 -3.18 3.25
N GLY A 112 18.34 -2.31 3.44
CA GLY A 112 18.40 -1.45 4.62
C GLY A 112 17.33 -0.35 4.63
N ALA A 113 16.92 0.13 3.46
CA ALA A 113 15.81 1.08 3.34
C ALA A 113 14.47 0.39 3.58
N LEU A 114 14.29 -0.81 3.02
CA LEU A 114 13.08 -1.61 3.19
C LEU A 114 12.87 -2.05 4.65
N ALA A 115 13.94 -2.37 5.37
CA ALA A 115 13.89 -2.80 6.77
C ALA A 115 13.32 -1.75 7.76
N ARG A 116 13.07 -0.52 7.32
CA ARG A 116 12.35 0.49 8.11
C ARG A 116 10.87 0.15 8.29
N TYR A 117 10.32 -0.64 7.38
CA TYR A 117 8.94 -1.08 7.40
C TYR A 117 8.87 -2.49 8.02
N PRO A 118 8.06 -2.70 9.08
CA PRO A 118 7.85 -4.04 9.63
C PRO A 118 7.22 -4.98 8.59
N ASP A 119 7.77 -6.18 8.42
CA ASP A 119 7.13 -7.24 7.64
C ASP A 119 6.25 -8.06 8.60
N GLU A 120 4.93 -8.00 8.44
CA GLU A 120 4.01 -8.73 9.31
C GLU A 120 3.86 -10.21 8.95
N GLY A 121 4.21 -10.61 7.72
CA GLY A 121 4.13 -12.01 7.28
C GLY A 121 2.75 -12.65 7.47
N THR A 122 1.68 -11.90 7.27
CA THR A 122 0.29 -12.32 7.46
C THR A 122 -0.38 -12.70 6.13
N ALA A 123 -1.56 -13.31 6.21
CA ALA A 123 -2.43 -13.51 5.05
C ALA A 123 -2.80 -12.19 4.34
N VAL A 124 -2.84 -11.07 5.06
CA VAL A 124 -3.07 -9.73 4.47
C VAL A 124 -1.91 -9.35 3.56
N SER A 125 -0.67 -9.51 4.02
CA SER A 125 0.51 -9.22 3.18
C SER A 125 0.61 -10.15 1.96
N ASP A 126 0.24 -11.42 2.10
CA ASP A 126 0.29 -12.40 1.00
C ASP A 126 -0.77 -12.16 -0.08
N ALA A 127 -1.86 -11.44 0.25
CA ALA A 127 -2.95 -11.14 -0.67
C ALA A 127 -2.68 -9.94 -1.60
N LEU A 128 -1.56 -9.22 -1.42
CA LEU A 128 -1.19 -8.02 -2.19
C LEU A 128 -0.23 -8.36 -3.36
N THR A 129 -0.78 -8.88 -4.46
CA THR A 129 -0.01 -9.25 -5.67
C THR A 129 -0.81 -9.17 -6.97
#